data_AF-A0A8K0Y3R8-F1
#
_entry.id   AF-A0A8K0Y3R8-F1
#
_cell.length_a   1.000
_cell.length_b   1.000
_cell.length_c   1.000
_cell.angle_alpha   90.00
_cell.angle_beta   90.00
_cell.angle_gamma   90.00
#
_symmetry.space_group_name_H-M   'P 1'
#
loop_
_entity.id
_entity.type
_entity.pdbx_description
1 polymer ?
#
loop_
_entity_poly.entity_id
_entity_poly.type
_entity_poly.pdbx_seq_one_letter_code
_entity_poly.pdbx_strand_id
1 'polypeptide(L)' 'MSQILVPHVDGRKTLLFQDLYFSKRRASVKSTVKEATCTICDKGLEEGTSVTAKQVGQKMRFFCQYHLPKDD' A
#
# COMPACT_ATOMS: atom_id res chain seq x y z
N MET A 1 2.08 -1.47 34.84
CA MET A 1 2.49 -0.06 34.91
C MET A 1 3.96 0.02 34.52
N SER A 2 4.25 0.53 33.33
CA SER A 2 5.63 0.68 32.84
C SER A 2 6.16 2.05 33.26
N GLN A 3 7.11 2.08 34.18
CA GLN A 3 7.86 3.30 34.51
C GLN A 3 9.02 3.43 33.52
N ILE A 4 9.02 4.51 32.75
CA ILE A 4 10.16 4.92 31.93
C ILE A 4 11.18 5.57 32.88
N LEU A 5 12.38 5.01 32.94
CA LEU A 5 13.52 5.61 33.65
C LEU A 5 13.95 6.88 32.91
N VAL A 6 13.54 8.04 33.43
CA VAL A 6 14.03 9.34 32.94
C VAL A 6 15.35 9.64 33.67
N PRO A 7 16.48 9.81 32.96
CA PRO A 7 17.73 10.24 33.60
C PRO A 7 17.56 11.66 34.13
N HIS A 8 18.03 11.91 35.35
CA HIS A 8 17.99 13.24 35.97
C HIS A 8 19.03 14.14 35.29
N VAL A 9 18.61 14.85 34.24
CA VAL A 9 19.44 15.85 33.55
C VAL A 9 19.08 17.23 34.11
N ASP A 10 20.10 18.02 34.47
CA ASP A 10 20.01 19.38 35.01
C ASP A 10 18.80 20.17 34.47
N GLY A 11 18.05 20.80 35.38
CA GLY A 11 16.75 21.46 35.15
C GLY A 11 16.70 22.61 34.14
N ARG A 12 17.75 22.81 33.33
CA ARG A 12 17.80 23.75 32.19
C ARG A 12 17.89 23.06 30.83
N LYS A 13 17.90 21.72 30.76
CA LYS A 13 17.95 20.95 29.51
C LYS A 13 16.91 19.84 29.52
N THR A 14 15.64 20.20 29.68
CA THR A 14 14.54 19.29 29.38
C THR A 14 14.50 19.06 27.88
N LEU A 15 15.13 17.98 27.41
CA LEU A 15 14.96 17.50 26.05
C LEU A 15 13.56 16.88 25.96
N LEU A 16 12.58 17.72 25.67
CA LEU A 16 11.25 17.29 25.26
C LEU A 16 11.43 16.58 23.92
N PHE A 17 11.58 15.25 23.94
CA PHE A 17 11.36 14.43 22.76
C PHE A 17 9.86 14.50 22.45
N GLN A 18 9.47 15.53 21.70
CA GLN A 18 8.16 15.59 21.11
C GLN A 18 8.14 14.54 20.00
N ASP A 19 7.39 13.45 20.20
CA ASP A 19 7.09 12.53 19.13
C ASP A 19 6.64 13.35 17.92
N LEU A 20 7.43 13.30 16.84
CA LEU A 20 7.12 14.01 15.60
C LEU A 20 5.86 13.37 15.00
N TYR A 21 4.71 13.87 15.43
CA TYR A 21 3.42 13.47 14.89
C TYR A 21 3.28 14.12 13.52
N PHE A 22 3.85 13.49 12.50
CA PHE A 22 3.62 13.90 11.13
C PHE A 22 2.13 13.69 10.82
N SER A 23 1.35 14.78 10.88
CA SER A 23 0.01 14.77 10.30
C SER A 23 0.16 14.26 8.87
N LYS A 24 -0.41 13.08 8.57
CA LYS A 24 -0.33 12.47 7.24
C LYS A 24 -1.05 13.40 6.27
N ARG A 25 -0.37 14.42 5.75
CA ARG A 25 -0.81 15.12 4.54
C ARG A 25 -0.66 14.11 3.44
N ARG A 26 -1.76 13.46 3.07
CA ARG A 26 -1.81 12.60 1.88
C ARG A 26 -1.47 13.50 0.68
N ALA A 27 -0.20 13.56 0.32
CA ALA A 27 0.22 14.20 -0.90
C ALA A 27 -0.39 13.38 -2.04
N SER A 28 -1.41 13.91 -2.70
CA SER A 28 -2.00 13.25 -3.86
C SER A 28 -0.97 13.23 -4.96
N VAL A 29 -0.28 12.10 -5.14
CA VAL A 29 0.61 11.89 -6.27
C VAL A 29 -0.28 11.73 -7.50
N LYS A 30 -0.20 12.67 -8.44
CA LYS A 30 -0.86 12.52 -9.74
C LYS A 30 -0.08 11.48 -10.53
N SER A 31 -0.65 10.29 -10.67
CA SER A 31 -0.11 9.22 -11.51
C SER A 31 -0.89 9.14 -12.82
N THR A 32 -0.19 8.89 -13.92
CA THR A 32 -0.79 8.51 -15.20
C THR A 32 -1.12 7.01 -15.27
N VAL A 33 -0.63 6.23 -14.31
CA VAL A 33 -0.84 4.79 -14.21
C VAL A 33 -2.16 4.51 -13.48
N LYS A 34 -2.99 3.67 -14.08
CA LYS A 34 -4.20 3.13 -13.46
C LYS A 34 -3.90 1.80 -12.79
N GLU A 35 -4.61 1.49 -11.71
CA GLU A 35 -4.49 0.21 -11.04
C GLU A 35 -4.89 -0.94 -11.97
N ALA A 36 -4.11 -2.02 -11.95
CA ALA A 36 -4.40 -3.22 -12.72
C ALA A 36 -5.48 -4.04 -12.02
N THR A 37 -6.67 -4.11 -12.62
CA THR A 37 -7.81 -4.87 -12.10
C THR A 37 -8.14 -6.04 -13.03
N CYS A 38 -8.68 -7.11 -12.45
CA CYS A 38 -9.23 -8.21 -13.22
C CYS A 38 -10.43 -7.74 -14.06
N THR A 39 -10.43 -8.03 -15.36
CA THR A 39 -11.48 -7.62 -16.30
C THR A 39 -12.85 -8.25 -16.01
N ILE A 40 -12.91 -9.28 -15.15
CA ILE A 40 -14.15 -10.00 -14.82
C ILE A 40 -14.74 -9.56 -13.47
N CYS A 41 -13.92 -9.44 -12.43
CA CYS A 41 -14.40 -9.16 -11.07
C CYS A 41 -14.00 -7.79 -10.54
N ASP A 42 -13.29 -6.98 -11.33
CA ASP A 42 -12.75 -5.66 -10.98
C ASP A 42 -11.88 -5.63 -9.72
N LYS A 43 -11.50 -6.80 -9.18
CA LYS A 43 -10.58 -6.92 -8.06
C LYS A 43 -9.16 -6.59 -8.52
N GLY A 44 -8.52 -5.69 -7.80
CA GLY A 44 -7.14 -5.26 -8.02
C GLY A 44 -6.10 -6.21 -7.43
N LEU A 45 -4.91 -5.65 -7.21
CA LEU A 45 -3.79 -6.30 -6.53
C LEU A 45 -3.96 -6.15 -5.01
N GLU A 46 -5.05 -6.70 -4.47
CA GLU A 46 -5.25 -6.80 -3.02
C GLU A 46 -4.41 -7.96 -2.46
N GLU A 47 -4.08 -7.93 -1.16
CA GLU A 47 -3.20 -8.90 -0.50
C GLU A 47 -3.57 -10.36 -0.83
N GLY A 48 -2.65 -11.08 -1.48
CA GLY A 48 -2.84 -12.48 -1.89
C GLY A 48 -3.57 -12.70 -3.23
N THR A 49 -3.95 -11.64 -3.94
CA THR A 49 -4.54 -11.71 -5.28
C THR A 49 -3.49 -11.37 -6.34
N SER A 50 -3.20 -12.32 -7.24
CA SER A 50 -2.39 -12.07 -8.43
C SER A 50 -3.26 -11.68 -9.62
N VAL A 51 -2.78 -10.73 -10.43
CA VAL A 51 -3.40 -10.31 -11.69
C VAL A 51 -2.42 -10.62 -12.83
N THR A 52 -2.84 -11.45 -13.77
CA THR A 52 -2.05 -11.88 -14.94
C THR A 52 -2.56 -11.19 -16.20
N ALA A 53 -1.63 -10.62 -16.96
CA ALA A 53 -1.93 -10.04 -18.27
C ALA A 53 -1.89 -11.13 -19.35
N LYS A 54 -2.96 -11.29 -20.13
CA LYS A 54 -3.03 -12.20 -21.27
C LYS A 54 -3.53 -11.45 -22.50
N GLN A 55 -2.91 -11.71 -23.64
CA GLN A 55 -3.36 -11.17 -24.92
C GLN A 55 -4.55 -12.00 -25.40
N VAL A 56 -5.73 -11.36 -25.49
CA VAL A 56 -6.96 -11.99 -26.00
C VAL A 56 -7.33 -11.27 -27.29
N GLY A 57 -7.06 -11.92 -28.42
CA GLY A 57 -7.13 -11.29 -29.74
C GLY A 57 -6.11 -10.15 -29.86
N GLN A 58 -6.57 -8.96 -30.25
CA GLN A 58 -5.71 -7.77 -30.38
C GLN A 58 -5.59 -6.92 -29.11
N LYS A 59 -6.27 -7.29 -28.01
CA LYS A 59 -6.31 -6.49 -26.78
C LYS A 59 -5.66 -7.25 -25.62
N MET A 60 -4.89 -6.52 -24.81
CA MET A 60 -4.41 -7.01 -23.52
C MET A 60 -5.57 -6.99 -22.52
N ARG A 61 -5.78 -8.11 -21.83
CA ARG A 61 -6.77 -8.25 -20.76
C ARG A 61 -6.08 -8.76 -19.50
N PHE A 62 -6.65 -8.43 -18.35
CA PHE A 62 -6.11 -8.76 -17.04
C PHE A 62 -7.05 -9.73 -16.34
N PHE A 63 -6.51 -10.80 -15.77
CA PHE A 63 -7.29 -11.86 -15.13
C PHE A 63 -6.70 -12.17 -13.76
N CYS A 64 -7.55 -12.38 -12.76
CA CYS A 64 -7.09 -12.92 -11.48
C CYS A 64 -6.92 -14.43 -11.56
N GLN A 65 -6.20 -15.02 -10.60
CA GLN A 65 -5.97 -16.47 -10.50
C GLN A 65 -7.22 -17.36 -10.62
N TYR A 66 -8.39 -16.86 -10.22
CA TYR A 66 -9.66 -17.60 -10.30
C TYR A 66 -10.31 -17.53 -11.69
N HIS A 67 -10.00 -16.50 -12.47
CA HIS A 67 -10.60 -16.24 -13.78
C HIS A 67 -9.58 -16.35 -14.92
N LEU A 68 -8.41 -16.93 -14.64
CA LEU A 68 -7.41 -17.19 -15.66
C LEU A 68 -7.96 -18.23 -16.65
N PRO A 69 -8.11 -17.91 -17.94
CA PRO A 69 -8.56 -18.88 -18.93
C PRO A 69 -7.53 -20.00 -19.00
N LYS A 70 -7.93 -21.23 -18.71
CA LYS A 70 -7.12 -22.42 -18.98
C LYS A 70 -7.03 -22.57 -20.50
N ASP A 71 -5.80 -22.60 -21.02
CA ASP A 71 -5.57 -23.03 -22.39
C ASP A 71 -5.78 -24.56 -22.40
N ASP A 72 -6.86 -25.01 -23.01
CA ASP A 72 -7.07 -26.40 -23.43
C ASP A 72 -6.38 -26.61 -24.79
#